data_AF-F0GYU9-F1
#
_entry.id   AF-F0GYU9-F1
#
_cell.length_a   1.000
_cell.length_b   1.000
_cell.length_c   1.000
_cell.angle_alpha   90.00
_cell.angle_beta   90.00
_cell.angle_gamma   90.00
#
_symmetry.space_group_name_H-M   'P 1'
#
loop_
_entity.id
_entity.type
_entity.pdbx_description
1 polymer ?
#
loop_
_entity_poly.entity_id
_entity_poly.type
_entity_poly.pdbx_seq_one_letter_code
_entity_poly.pdbx_strand_id
1 'polypeptide(L)' 'MLNKLFLIIIRFYQLFISPLLGSGKCKYYPSCSQYAIDCFKKYNFFKAFFKASWRILRCNPFSKGGYDPA' A
#
# COMPACT_ATOMS: atom_id res chain seq x y z
N MET A 1 -0.29 -13.86 -12.99
CA MET A 1 -0.89 -14.65 -11.89
C MET A 1 -0.48 -14.14 -10.50
N LEU A 2 0.80 -13.89 -10.22
CA LEU A 2 1.30 -13.53 -8.89
C LEU A 2 0.72 -12.21 -8.29
N ASN A 3 0.54 -11.18 -9.11
CA ASN A 3 -0.06 -9.90 -8.65
C ASN A 3 -1.49 -10.07 -8.10
N LYS A 4 -2.30 -10.97 -8.68
CA LYS A 4 -3.68 -11.18 -8.24
C LYS A 4 -3.75 -11.76 -6.83
N LEU A 5 -2.82 -12.66 -6.47
CA LEU A 5 -2.72 -13.22 -5.12
C LEU A 5 -2.46 -12.11 -4.10
N PHE A 6 -1.50 -11.23 -4.38
CA PHE A 6 -1.18 -10.10 -3.51
C PHE A 6 -2.31 -9.07 -3.42
N LEU A 7 -3.03 -8.81 -4.52
CA LEU A 7 -4.21 -7.94 -4.49
C LEU A 7 -5.30 -8.47 -3.55
N ILE A 8 -5.52 -9.80 -3.53
CA ILE A 8 -6.48 -10.43 -2.62
C ILE A 8 -6.01 -10.29 -1.17
N ILE A 9 -4.73 -10.53 -0.89
CA ILE A 9 -4.15 -10.38 0.46
C ILE A 9 -4.28 -8.94 0.96
N ILE A 10 -3.95 -7.94 0.11
CA ILE A 10 -4.04 -6.53 0.49
C ILE A 10 -5.50 -6.11 0.70
N ARG A 11 -6.44 -6.59 -0.11
CA ARG A 11 -7.88 -6.35 0.11
C ARG A 11 -8.40 -7.00 1.37
N PHE A 12 -7.97 -8.22 1.67
CA PHE A 12 -8.32 -8.91 2.91
C PHE A 12 -7.79 -8.12 4.11
N TYR A 13 -6.54 -7.65 4.05
CA TYR A 13 -5.97 -6.75 5.05
C TYR A 13 -6.77 -5.45 5.21
N GLN A 14 -7.18 -4.79 4.11
CA GLN A 14 -7.99 -3.58 4.16
C GLN A 14 -9.36 -3.80 4.80
N LEU A 15 -9.99 -4.96 4.57
CA LEU A 15 -11.34 -5.24 5.05
C LEU A 15 -11.38 -5.76 6.48
N PHE A 16 -10.42 -6.60 6.87
CA PHE A 16 -10.44 -7.28 8.17
C PHE A 16 -9.50 -6.64 9.20
N ILE A 17 -8.36 -6.12 8.77
CA ILE A 17 -7.31 -5.65 9.69
C ILE A 17 -7.34 -4.12 9.82
N SER A 18 -7.54 -3.39 8.72
CA SER A 18 -7.57 -1.92 8.75
C SER A 18 -8.67 -1.29 9.63
N PRO A 19 -9.89 -1.85 9.75
CA PRO A 19 -10.91 -1.29 10.63
C PRO A 19 -10.60 -1.52 12.11
N LEU A 20 -9.94 -2.63 12.45
CA LEU A 20 -9.56 -2.97 13.82
C LEU A 20 -8.38 -2.14 14.35
N LEU A 21 -7.45 -1.73 13.48
CA LEU A 21 -6.29 -0.91 13.88
C LEU A 21 -6.55 0.61 13.82
N GLY A 22 -7.78 1.02 13.49
CA GLY A 22 -8.10 2.39 13.14
C GLY A 22 -7.54 2.75 11.76
N SER A 23 -8.28 3.58 11.02
CA SER A 23 -7.91 4.08 9.68
C SER A 23 -6.42 4.44 9.64
N GLY A 24 -5.64 3.62 8.94
CA GLY A 24 -4.18 3.59 9.08
C GLY A 24 -3.60 5.00 9.00
N LYS A 25 -2.66 5.31 9.91
CA LYS A 25 -1.92 6.58 10.02
C LYS A 25 -0.98 6.81 8.81
N CYS A 26 -1.40 6.45 7.60
CA CYS A 26 -0.65 6.72 6.39
C CYS A 26 -0.64 8.23 6.18
N LYS A 27 0.56 8.78 6.15
CA LYS A 27 0.78 10.20 5.84
C LYS A 27 0.67 10.51 4.35
N TYR A 28 0.64 9.47 3.51
CA TYR A 28 0.56 9.61 2.07
C TYR A 28 -0.86 9.37 1.56
N TYR A 29 -1.26 10.16 0.57
CA TYR A 29 -2.51 9.99 -0.17
C TYR A 29 -2.22 9.62 -1.64
N PRO A 30 -2.87 8.60 -2.22
CA PRO A 30 -3.72 7.62 -1.54
C PRO A 30 -2.92 6.79 -0.52
N SER A 31 -3.65 6.11 0.38
CA SER A 31 -3.06 5.33 1.48
C SER A 31 -2.04 4.30 0.98
N CYS A 32 -1.15 3.86 1.85
CA CYS A 32 -0.06 2.95 1.46
C CYS A 32 -0.57 1.60 0.94
N SER A 33 -1.71 1.12 1.46
CA SER A 33 -2.38 -0.09 0.96
C SER A 33 -3.02 0.13 -0.41
N GLN A 34 -3.64 1.29 -0.63
CA GLN A 34 -4.20 1.64 -1.94
C GLN A 34 -3.09 1.84 -2.99
N TYR A 35 -2.00 2.51 -2.63
CA TYR A 35 -0.81 2.65 -3.46
C TYR A 35 -0.23 1.28 -3.86
N ALA A 36 -0.19 0.32 -2.92
CA ALA A 36 0.25 -1.03 -3.20
C ALA A 36 -0.66 -1.70 -4.24
N ILE A 37 -1.99 -1.58 -4.09
CA ILE A 37 -2.96 -2.08 -5.07
C ILE A 37 -2.70 -1.49 -6.46
N ASP A 38 -2.53 -0.17 -6.55
CA ASP A 38 -2.32 0.51 -7.83
C ASP A 38 -0.98 0.11 -8.45
N CYS A 39 0.07 -0.05 -7.65
CA CYS A 39 1.36 -0.59 -8.08
C CYS A 39 1.23 -2.01 -8.66
N PHE A 40 0.51 -2.91 -7.97
CA PHE A 40 0.32 -4.30 -8.43
C PHE A 40 -0.60 -4.39 -9.66
N LYS A 41 -1.44 -3.38 -9.92
CA LYS A 41 -2.22 -3.28 -11.15
C LYS A 41 -1.39 -2.76 -12.33
N LYS A 42 -0.46 -1.84 -12.09
CA LYS A 42 0.30 -1.11 -13.13
C LYS A 42 1.66 -1.74 -13.47
N TYR A 43 2.32 -2.40 -12.52
CA TYR A 43 3.68 -2.91 -12.65
C TYR A 43 3.77 -4.43 -12.42
N ASN A 44 4.86 -5.04 -12.89
CA ASN A 44 5.23 -6.42 -12.58
C ASN A 44 5.46 -6.61 -11.07
N PHE A 45 5.24 -7.84 -10.57
CA PHE A 45 5.30 -8.19 -9.15
C PHE A 45 6.48 -7.58 -8.40
N PHE A 46 7.70 -7.81 -8.87
CA PHE A 46 8.92 -7.32 -8.20
C PHE A 46 8.97 -5.79 -8.10
N LYS A 47 8.60 -5.08 -9.19
CA LYS A 47 8.60 -3.62 -9.23
C LYS A 47 7.49 -3.03 -8.37
N ALA A 48 6.32 -3.65 -8.38
CA ALA A 48 5.20 -3.28 -7.53
C ALA A 48 5.51 -3.50 -6.04
N PHE A 49 6.07 -4.66 -5.70
CA PHE A 49 6.46 -5.03 -4.34
C PHE A 49 7.54 -4.10 -3.80
N PHE A 50 8.56 -3.78 -4.60
CA PHE A 50 9.62 -2.86 -4.20
C PHE A 50 9.08 -1.44 -3.95
N LYS A 51 8.26 -0.89 -4.87
CA LYS A 51 7.65 0.43 -4.71
C LYS A 51 6.74 0.50 -3.49
N ALA A 52 5.88 -0.51 -3.30
CA ALA A 52 4.97 -0.57 -2.17
C ALA A 52 5.74 -0.66 -0.83
N SER A 53 6.73 -1.55 -0.74
CA SER A 53 7.55 -1.73 0.46
C SER A 53 8.34 -0.48 0.80
N TRP A 54 8.98 0.15 -0.20
CA TRP A 54 9.71 1.40 -0.02
C TRP A 54 8.83 2.54 0.52
N ARG A 55 7.57 2.60 0.10
CA ARG A 55 6.62 3.59 0.63
C ARG A 55 6.20 3.27 2.06
N ILE A 56 5.94 2.01 2.39
CA ILE A 56 5.58 1.58 3.75
C ILE A 56 6.71 1.94 4.73
N LEU A 57 7.97 1.67 4.38
CA LEU A 57 9.14 2.01 5.21
C LEU A 57 9.26 3.51 5.48
N ARG A 58 8.96 4.34 4.47
CA ARG A 58 8.95 5.81 4.59
C ARG A 58 7.69 6.35 5.26
N CYS A 59 6.66 5.54 5.45
CA CYS A 59 5.42 5.95 6.08
C CYS A 59 5.52 5.88 7.61
N ASN A 60 6.32 6.77 8.18
CA ASN A 60 6.56 6.88 9.62
C ASN A 60 6.22 8.30 10.15
N PRO A 61 6.13 8.49 11.49
CA PRO A 61 5.82 9.78 12.11
C PRO A 61 6.76 10.94 11.77
N PHE A 62 7.95 10.67 11.23
CA PHE A 62 8.92 11.69 10.84
C PHE A 62 8.84 12.07 9.35
N SER A 63 8.07 11.34 8.54
CA SER A 63 7.84 11.70 7.15
C SER A 63 6.90 12.91 7.05
N LYS A 64 7.14 13.80 6.07
CA LYS A 64 6.20 14.89 5.74
C LYS A 64 4.86 14.38 5.23
N GLY A 65 4.81 13.16 4.68
CA GLY A 65 3.65 12.70 3.94
C GLY A 65 3.43 13.48 2.64
N GLY A 66 2.27 13.32 2.03
CA GLY A 66 1.87 14.07 0.83
C GLY A 66 1.15 13.23 -0.22
N TYR A 67 0.85 13.86 -1.35
CA TYR A 67 0.24 13.20 -2.50
C TYR A 67 1.30 12.46 -3.33
N ASP A 68 1.15 11.15 -3.47
CA ASP A 68 2.06 10.30 -4.25
C ASP A 68 1.24 9.16 -4.89
N PRO A 69 0.71 9.33 -6.11
CA PRO A 69 0.00 8.27 -6.83
C PRO A 69 0.96 7.31 -7.56
N ALA A 70 0.54 6.07 -7.78
CA ALA A 70 1.34 5.02 -8.45
C ALA A 70 1.38 5.13 -9.98
#